data_AF-A0A565EAA3-F1
#
_entry.id   AF-A0A565EAA3-F1
#
_cell.length_a   1.000
_cell.length_b   1.000
_cell.length_c   1.000
_cell.angle_alpha   90.00
_cell.angle_beta   90.00
_cell.angle_gamma   90.00
#
_symmetry.space_group_name_H-M   'P 1'
#
loop_
_entity.id
_entity.type
_entity.pdbx_description
1 polymer ?
#
loop_
_entity_poly.entity_id
_entity_poly.type
_entity_poly.pdbx_seq_one_letter_code
_entity_poly.pdbx_strand_id
1 'polypeptide(L)'
;MKSQTMNNKVDWAKILTRQITPQIMPIVTSPKCYFFSALGAGFKNQMYVPRGRKHEFYFGGKEWGDFGEAVIKKIEGDENFIWGHTKACVALCDEIRSFTKQIRHTDLTKETRQELRNIYSEYINKFEEYYLFMWTPHIIEDYLEGAIKEDLKKELEKIGKMGLFDNFMSTISTKVRLNLAELEEVELLKIAKKLKNRGSRIDEEIDGLIENHAASWAWLPFYSLDMDIWQKNYFAERIRKFEDPTGELLKREQNTSEKEEDLKKVKQTLKKNEKLLNLIDILQDYLFLRTDRTDTLRIVLYNVKPFLDEVARRIGWKYDEVIYLTPDEVLNLLNGGVLVDRNEIKDRQKHFLILAKGEEQIRIVSKEDEIRRVIVLRGIIFYVFSIGLFF
;
A
#
# COMPACT_ATOMS: atom_id res chain seq x y z
N MET A 1 36.25 -26.18 -10.95
CA MET A 1 35.13 -26.48 -10.02
C MET A 1 33.83 -26.43 -10.81
N LYS A 2 33.20 -27.58 -11.09
CA LYS A 2 31.84 -27.60 -11.64
C LYS A 2 30.91 -27.23 -10.49
N SER A 3 30.32 -26.03 -10.56
CA SER A 3 29.23 -25.61 -9.70
C SER A 3 28.13 -26.68 -9.75
N GLN A 4 27.95 -27.41 -8.65
CA GLN A 4 26.73 -28.17 -8.42
C GLN A 4 25.61 -27.14 -8.33
N THR A 5 24.96 -26.85 -9.44
CA THR A 5 23.67 -26.17 -9.43
C THR A 5 22.68 -27.11 -8.78
N MET A 6 22.64 -27.13 -7.45
CA MET A 6 21.52 -27.71 -6.72
C MET A 6 20.28 -27.03 -7.27
N ASN A 7 19.42 -27.84 -7.87
CA ASN A 7 18.15 -27.44 -8.43
C ASN A 7 17.20 -27.14 -7.26
N ASN A 8 17.51 -26.10 -6.48
CA ASN A 8 16.70 -25.65 -5.35
C ASN A 8 15.43 -25.04 -5.94
N LYS A 9 14.44 -25.89 -6.17
CA LYS A 9 13.09 -25.51 -6.56
C LYS A 9 12.52 -24.68 -5.40
N VAL A 10 12.28 -23.40 -5.66
CA VAL A 10 11.59 -22.52 -4.71
C VAL A 10 10.12 -22.90 -4.74
N ASP A 11 9.56 -23.20 -3.56
CA ASP A 11 8.11 -23.26 -3.40
C ASP A 11 7.58 -21.83 -3.32
N TRP A 12 6.59 -21.48 -4.14
CA TRP A 12 6.15 -20.09 -4.31
C TRP A 12 4.76 -19.89 -3.67
N ALA A 13 4.65 -18.94 -2.75
CA ALA A 13 3.39 -18.52 -2.16
C ALA A 13 2.87 -17.24 -2.84
N LYS A 14 1.67 -17.30 -3.41
CA LYS A 14 0.98 -16.11 -3.94
C LYS A 14 0.45 -15.27 -2.77
N ILE A 15 0.86 -14.01 -2.70
CA ILE A 15 0.48 -13.09 -1.62
C ILE A 15 -0.69 -12.20 -2.03
N LEU A 16 -0.60 -11.54 -3.19
CA LEU A 16 -1.64 -10.62 -3.66
C LEU A 16 -1.63 -10.42 -5.18
N THR A 17 -2.57 -9.64 -5.68
CA THR A 17 -2.62 -9.21 -7.09
C THR A 17 -2.90 -7.72 -7.18
N ARG A 18 -1.96 -6.93 -7.74
CA ARG A 18 -2.07 -5.47 -7.85
C ARG A 18 -1.42 -4.95 -9.14
N GLN A 19 -1.92 -3.81 -9.62
CA GLN A 19 -1.27 -3.05 -10.69
C GLN A 19 -0.01 -2.38 -10.12
N ILE A 20 1.08 -2.42 -10.88
CA ILE A 20 2.39 -1.90 -10.49
C ILE A 20 3.17 -1.48 -11.73
N THR A 21 4.17 -0.62 -11.53
CA THR A 21 5.20 -0.31 -12.50
C THR A 21 6.60 -0.74 -12.01
N PRO A 22 7.56 -0.95 -12.93
CA PRO A 22 8.97 -1.24 -12.59
C PRO A 22 9.65 -0.20 -11.68
N GLN A 23 9.13 1.02 -11.60
CA GLN A 23 9.65 2.07 -10.72
C GLN A 23 9.53 1.73 -9.23
N ILE A 24 8.52 0.97 -8.82
CA ILE A 24 8.22 0.75 -7.40
C ILE A 24 8.94 -0.50 -6.89
N MET A 25 9.09 -1.50 -7.74
CA MET A 25 9.33 -2.87 -7.29
C MET A 25 10.78 -3.21 -6.92
N PRO A 26 11.81 -2.72 -7.61
CA PRO A 26 13.19 -3.00 -7.22
C PRO A 26 13.52 -2.52 -5.81
N ILE A 27 12.91 -1.40 -5.39
CA ILE A 27 13.00 -0.82 -4.04
C ILE A 27 12.57 -1.85 -2.97
N VAL A 28 11.53 -2.63 -3.27
CA VAL A 28 10.90 -3.53 -2.29
C VAL A 28 11.54 -4.91 -2.23
N THR A 29 12.32 -5.24 -3.26
CA THR A 29 13.05 -6.50 -3.39
C THR A 29 14.47 -6.44 -2.82
N SER A 30 14.88 -5.29 -2.27
CA SER A 30 16.24 -5.06 -1.80
C SER A 30 16.55 -5.86 -0.52
N PRO A 31 17.61 -6.70 -0.50
CA PRO A 31 18.04 -7.39 0.72
C PRO A 31 18.59 -6.44 1.79
N LYS A 32 18.75 -5.15 1.48
CA LYS A 32 19.21 -4.10 2.41
C LYS A 32 18.15 -3.64 3.39
N CYS A 33 16.92 -4.16 3.32
CA CYS A 33 15.86 -3.82 4.25
C CYS A 33 16.29 -4.07 5.71
N TYR A 34 16.51 -2.99 6.46
CA TYR A 34 16.97 -3.00 7.85
C TYR A 34 16.14 -3.92 8.77
N PHE A 35 14.84 -4.05 8.53
CA PHE A 35 13.98 -4.94 9.30
C PHE A 35 14.28 -6.43 9.07
N PHE A 36 14.79 -6.82 7.90
CA PHE A 36 15.24 -8.20 7.68
C PHE A 36 16.47 -8.53 8.52
N SER A 37 17.35 -7.56 8.73
CA SER A 37 18.45 -7.72 9.70
C SER A 37 17.96 -7.72 11.16
N ALA A 38 16.90 -6.99 11.49
CA ALA A 38 16.38 -6.91 12.87
C ALA A 38 15.50 -8.11 13.29
N LEU A 39 14.70 -8.64 12.35
CA LEU A 39 13.89 -9.85 12.54
C LEU A 39 14.70 -11.14 12.32
N GLY A 40 15.80 -11.05 11.56
CA GLY A 40 16.57 -12.23 11.13
C GLY A 40 15.89 -13.05 10.04
N ALA A 41 14.81 -12.54 9.44
CA ALA A 41 14.04 -13.20 8.38
C ALA A 41 13.61 -12.17 7.33
N GLY A 42 13.62 -12.55 6.05
CA GLY A 42 13.26 -11.70 4.92
C GLY A 42 13.10 -12.47 3.62
N PHE A 43 12.77 -11.77 2.53
CA PHE A 43 12.44 -12.39 1.24
C PHE A 43 13.59 -12.25 0.26
N LYS A 44 14.30 -13.36 0.01
CA LYS A 44 15.34 -13.44 -1.03
C LYS A 44 14.76 -13.89 -2.36
N ASN A 45 13.61 -14.56 -2.34
CA ASN A 45 12.95 -15.06 -3.53
C ASN A 45 11.62 -14.33 -3.70
N GLN A 46 11.58 -13.42 -4.67
CA GLN A 46 10.40 -12.62 -5.00
C GLN A 46 10.16 -12.67 -6.50
N MET A 47 8.90 -12.76 -6.90
CA MET A 47 8.53 -12.82 -8.30
C MET A 47 7.18 -12.16 -8.54
N TYR A 48 7.13 -11.38 -9.62
CA TYR A 48 5.95 -10.60 -9.98
C TYR A 48 5.55 -10.99 -11.39
N VAL A 49 4.43 -11.70 -11.50
CA VAL A 49 3.99 -12.32 -12.75
C VAL A 49 2.87 -11.49 -13.36
N PRO A 50 2.97 -11.07 -14.64
CA PRO A 50 1.94 -10.27 -15.27
C PRO A 50 0.64 -11.09 -15.45
N ARG A 51 -0.49 -10.46 -15.11
CA ARG A 51 -1.86 -10.98 -15.25
C ARG A 51 -2.77 -9.87 -15.76
N GLY A 52 -2.82 -9.72 -17.09
CA GLY A 52 -3.47 -8.57 -17.72
C GLY A 52 -2.74 -7.28 -17.35
N ARG A 53 -3.48 -6.28 -16.84
CA ARG A 53 -2.90 -5.00 -16.33
C ARG A 53 -2.36 -5.09 -14.90
N LYS A 54 -2.52 -6.24 -14.23
CA LYS A 54 -2.08 -6.44 -12.84
C LYS A 54 -0.90 -7.39 -12.81
N HIS A 55 -0.28 -7.51 -11.64
CA HIS A 55 0.76 -8.48 -11.36
C HIS A 55 0.38 -9.29 -10.14
N GLU A 56 0.63 -10.59 -10.21
CA GLU A 56 0.55 -11.50 -9.08
C GLU A 56 1.90 -11.52 -8.36
N PHE A 57 1.85 -11.38 -7.04
CA PHE A 57 3.03 -11.25 -6.18
C PHE A 57 3.29 -12.61 -5.55
N TYR A 58 4.50 -13.13 -5.75
CA TYR A 58 4.93 -14.41 -5.20
C TYR A 58 6.18 -14.22 -4.36
N PHE A 59 6.19 -14.82 -3.17
CA PHE A 59 7.38 -14.96 -2.32
C PHE A 59 7.75 -16.43 -2.17
N GLY A 60 9.00 -16.71 -1.80
CA GLY A 60 9.37 -18.06 -1.37
C GLY A 60 8.50 -18.48 -0.18
N GLY A 61 7.74 -19.56 -0.31
CA GLY A 61 6.77 -20.00 0.70
C GLY A 61 7.41 -20.28 2.05
N LYS A 62 8.60 -20.89 2.05
CA LYS A 62 9.39 -21.05 3.29
C LYS A 62 9.80 -19.70 3.89
N GLU A 63 10.25 -18.76 3.06
CA GLU A 63 10.67 -17.42 3.53
C GLU A 63 9.49 -16.63 4.10
N TRP A 64 8.29 -16.77 3.51
CA TRP A 64 7.05 -16.22 4.05
C TRP A 64 6.70 -16.80 5.42
N GLY A 65 6.81 -18.13 5.58
CA GLY A 65 6.62 -18.81 6.86
C GLY A 65 7.64 -18.35 7.91
N ASP A 66 8.93 -18.39 7.57
CA ASP A 66 10.04 -17.96 8.46
C ASP A 66 9.86 -16.50 8.91
N PHE A 67 9.41 -15.62 8.00
CA PHE A 67 9.11 -14.22 8.32
C PHE A 67 7.94 -14.08 9.30
N GLY A 68 6.86 -14.84 9.09
CA GLY A 68 5.73 -14.90 10.01
C GLY A 68 6.14 -15.35 11.41
N GLU A 69 6.89 -16.45 11.50
CA GLU A 69 7.41 -16.97 12.77
C GLU A 69 8.34 -15.98 13.47
N ALA A 70 9.20 -15.28 12.73
CA ALA A 70 10.09 -14.26 13.30
C ALA A 70 9.32 -13.08 13.90
N VAL A 71 8.26 -12.62 13.23
CA VAL A 71 7.37 -11.56 13.75
C VAL A 71 6.66 -12.04 15.01
N ILE A 72 6.04 -13.23 14.98
CA ILE A 72 5.34 -13.81 16.15
C ILE A 72 6.30 -13.96 17.34
N LYS A 73 7.50 -14.47 17.12
CA LYS A 73 8.52 -14.61 18.17
C LYS A 73 8.90 -13.27 18.80
N LYS A 74 8.94 -12.19 18.03
CA LYS A 74 9.17 -10.83 18.57
C LYS A 74 8.00 -10.36 19.41
N ILE A 75 6.77 -10.61 18.95
CA ILE A 75 5.55 -10.29 19.72
C ILE A 75 5.53 -11.02 21.06
N GLU A 76 5.82 -12.33 21.06
CA GLU A 76 5.81 -13.16 22.26
C GLU A 76 6.98 -12.85 23.21
N GLY A 77 8.12 -12.40 22.67
CA GLY A 77 9.32 -12.09 23.43
C GLY A 77 9.43 -10.67 23.96
N ASP A 78 8.61 -9.74 23.47
CA ASP A 78 8.60 -8.33 23.86
C ASP A 78 7.17 -7.77 23.81
N GLU A 79 6.58 -7.57 25.00
CA GLU A 79 5.22 -7.04 25.16
C GLU A 79 5.04 -5.63 24.54
N ASN A 80 6.12 -4.88 24.36
CA ASN A 80 6.10 -3.54 23.77
C ASN A 80 6.36 -3.57 22.26
N PHE A 81 6.70 -4.72 21.67
CA PHE A 81 7.07 -4.81 20.26
C PHE A 81 5.98 -4.28 19.34
N ILE A 82 4.72 -4.71 19.54
CA ILE A 82 3.62 -4.31 18.66
C ILE A 82 3.38 -2.80 18.72
N TRP A 83 3.44 -2.22 19.92
CA TRP A 83 3.22 -0.79 20.11
C TRP A 83 4.36 0.05 19.53
N GLY A 84 5.61 -0.38 19.75
CA GLY A 84 6.79 0.23 19.14
C GLY A 84 6.72 0.16 17.61
N HIS A 85 6.30 -0.99 17.07
CA HIS A 85 6.11 -1.20 15.64
C HIS A 85 5.02 -0.27 15.06
N THR A 86 3.86 -0.16 15.72
CA THR A 86 2.78 0.77 15.32
C THR A 86 3.27 2.21 15.27
N LYS A 87 3.97 2.68 16.32
CA LYS A 87 4.50 4.04 16.36
C LYS A 87 5.54 4.30 15.28
N ALA A 88 6.46 3.35 15.06
CA ALA A 88 7.45 3.44 14.00
C ALA A 88 6.77 3.51 12.61
N CYS A 89 5.73 2.71 12.39
CA CYS A 89 4.95 2.74 11.16
C CYS A 89 4.31 4.11 10.91
N VAL A 90 3.63 4.68 11.91
CA VAL A 90 3.00 6.00 11.79
C VAL A 90 4.04 7.07 11.50
N ALA A 91 5.14 7.08 12.24
CA ALA A 91 6.22 8.05 12.08
C ALA A 91 6.82 8.01 10.66
N LEU A 92 7.07 6.82 10.13
CA LEU A 92 7.59 6.65 8.76
C LEU A 92 6.56 7.05 7.69
N CYS A 93 5.27 6.74 7.90
CA CYS A 93 4.20 7.24 7.03
C CYS A 93 4.18 8.77 6.99
N ASP A 94 4.28 9.43 8.14
CA ASP A 94 4.30 10.89 8.23
C ASP A 94 5.56 11.49 7.59
N GLU A 95 6.71 10.90 7.84
CA GLU A 95 8.00 11.32 7.28
C GLU A 95 7.99 11.25 5.76
N ILE A 96 7.63 10.11 5.17
CA ILE A 96 7.64 9.94 3.72
C ILE A 96 6.57 10.81 3.02
N ARG A 97 5.39 11.01 3.65
CA ARG A 97 4.38 11.94 3.15
C ARG A 97 4.91 13.37 3.13
N SER A 98 5.55 13.80 4.22
CA SER A 98 6.13 15.14 4.34
C SER A 98 7.24 15.36 3.31
N PHE A 99 8.17 14.42 3.21
CA PHE A 99 9.29 14.49 2.26
C PHE A 99 8.80 14.53 0.80
N THR A 100 7.91 13.63 0.41
CA THR A 100 7.41 13.62 -0.97
C THR A 100 6.55 14.84 -1.28
N LYS A 101 5.81 15.38 -0.30
CA LYS A 101 5.12 16.66 -0.45
C LYS A 101 6.09 17.80 -0.78
N GLN A 102 7.29 17.80 -0.19
CA GLN A 102 8.32 18.79 -0.54
C GLN A 102 8.75 18.62 -2.01
N ILE A 103 9.02 17.38 -2.46
CA ILE A 103 9.34 17.10 -3.88
C ILE A 103 8.28 17.70 -4.82
N ARG A 104 7.00 17.50 -4.51
CA ARG A 104 5.87 18.01 -5.32
C ARG A 104 5.87 19.54 -5.44
N HIS A 105 6.37 20.27 -4.42
CA HIS A 105 6.37 21.72 -4.38
C HIS A 105 7.69 22.36 -4.82
N THR A 106 8.75 21.58 -5.00
CA THR A 106 10.04 22.06 -5.50
C THR A 106 9.97 22.40 -6.99
N ASP A 107 10.57 23.52 -7.40
CA ASP A 107 10.79 23.84 -8.81
C ASP A 107 11.97 23.02 -9.37
N LEU A 108 11.67 21.77 -9.71
CA LEU A 108 12.67 20.78 -10.16
C LEU A 108 13.39 21.17 -11.46
N THR A 109 12.89 22.18 -12.19
CA THR A 109 13.54 22.69 -13.40
C THR A 109 14.85 23.42 -13.10
N LYS A 110 15.00 23.93 -11.88
CA LYS A 110 16.19 24.65 -11.39
C LYS A 110 17.27 23.72 -10.84
N GLU A 111 16.90 22.50 -10.48
CA GLU A 111 17.82 21.53 -9.88
C GLU A 111 18.84 21.03 -10.90
N THR A 112 20.08 20.83 -10.48
CA THR A 112 21.10 20.14 -11.26
C THR A 112 20.81 18.64 -11.31
N ARG A 113 21.51 17.91 -12.19
CA ARG A 113 21.41 16.44 -12.23
C ARG A 113 21.81 15.80 -10.89
N GLN A 114 22.81 16.38 -10.20
CA GLN A 114 23.27 15.87 -8.92
C GLN A 114 22.23 16.10 -7.81
N GLU A 115 21.57 17.26 -7.78
CA GLU A 115 20.49 17.53 -6.83
C GLU A 115 19.28 16.63 -7.06
N LEU A 116 18.85 16.45 -8.32
CA LEU A 116 17.80 15.48 -8.65
C LEU A 116 18.16 14.06 -8.22
N ARG A 117 19.41 13.65 -8.42
CA ARG A 117 19.90 12.35 -7.95
C ARG A 117 19.82 12.23 -6.43
N ASN A 118 20.21 13.27 -5.70
CA ASN A 118 20.18 13.26 -4.24
C ASN A 118 18.73 13.15 -3.74
N ILE A 119 17.82 13.96 -4.29
CA ILE A 119 16.38 13.90 -3.98
C ILE A 119 15.83 12.50 -4.23
N TYR A 120 16.16 11.90 -5.38
CA TYR A 120 15.63 10.59 -5.74
C TYR A 120 16.25 9.45 -4.93
N SER A 121 17.54 9.55 -4.59
CA SER A 121 18.19 8.58 -3.71
C SER A 121 17.58 8.61 -2.31
N GLU A 122 17.31 9.80 -1.77
CA GLU A 122 16.62 9.95 -0.49
C GLU A 122 15.18 9.43 -0.55
N TYR A 123 14.47 9.70 -1.65
CA TYR A 123 13.15 9.10 -1.91
C TYR A 123 13.18 7.58 -1.86
N ILE A 124 14.11 6.95 -2.59
CA ILE A 124 14.25 5.49 -2.61
C ILE A 124 14.50 4.98 -1.19
N ASN A 125 15.46 5.55 -0.47
CA ASN A 125 15.79 5.11 0.89
C ASN A 125 14.58 5.19 1.84
N LYS A 126 13.87 6.33 1.86
CA LYS A 126 12.66 6.48 2.69
C LYS A 126 11.55 5.53 2.26
N PHE A 127 11.42 5.27 0.96
CA PHE A 127 10.45 4.31 0.43
C PHE A 127 10.79 2.87 0.82
N GLU A 128 12.07 2.47 0.79
CA GLU A 128 12.53 1.16 1.30
C GLU A 128 12.16 0.97 2.78
N GLU A 129 12.43 2.00 3.60
CA GLU A 129 12.11 1.98 5.03
C GLU A 129 10.61 1.88 5.30
N TYR A 130 9.80 2.65 4.56
CA TYR A 130 8.35 2.60 4.66
C TYR A 130 7.77 1.26 4.18
N TYR A 131 8.26 0.72 3.06
CA TYR A 131 7.65 -0.45 2.43
C TYR A 131 7.73 -1.72 3.29
N LEU A 132 8.68 -1.77 4.22
CA LEU A 132 8.75 -2.81 5.26
C LEU A 132 7.44 -2.99 6.00
N PHE A 133 6.78 -1.88 6.33
CA PHE A 133 5.53 -1.87 7.05
C PHE A 133 4.37 -2.31 6.18
N MET A 134 4.55 -2.60 4.89
CA MET A 134 3.48 -3.13 4.03
C MET A 134 3.10 -4.58 4.39
N TRP A 135 4.06 -5.40 4.82
CA TRP A 135 3.86 -6.84 5.02
C TRP A 135 3.58 -7.25 6.45
N THR A 136 4.30 -6.67 7.42
CA THR A 136 4.20 -7.06 8.84
C THR A 136 2.78 -6.98 9.41
N PRO A 137 1.90 -6.02 9.02
CA PRO A 137 0.59 -5.92 9.67
C PRO A 137 -0.36 -7.05 9.30
N HIS A 138 -0.15 -7.77 8.20
CA HIS A 138 -0.94 -8.97 7.91
C HIS A 138 -0.71 -10.06 8.97
N ILE A 139 0.55 -10.28 9.35
CA ILE A 139 0.90 -11.28 10.37
C ILE A 139 0.47 -10.82 11.76
N ILE A 140 0.65 -9.53 12.06
CA ILE A 140 0.30 -8.98 13.38
C ILE A 140 -1.22 -8.97 13.57
N GLU A 141 -2.01 -8.63 12.55
CA GLU A 141 -3.48 -8.67 12.60
C GLU A 141 -3.98 -10.11 12.86
N ASP A 142 -3.48 -11.09 12.11
CA ASP A 142 -3.84 -12.51 12.31
C ASP A 142 -3.51 -13.01 13.73
N TYR A 143 -2.33 -12.64 14.24
CA TYR A 143 -1.93 -12.97 15.61
C TYR A 143 -2.85 -12.32 16.65
N LEU A 144 -3.13 -11.03 16.50
CA LEU A 144 -3.98 -10.28 17.43
C LEU A 144 -5.41 -10.83 17.45
N GLU A 145 -5.98 -11.13 16.29
CA GLU A 145 -7.31 -11.73 16.19
C GLU A 145 -7.37 -13.08 16.90
N GLY A 146 -6.37 -13.94 16.71
CA GLY A 146 -6.26 -15.22 17.40
C GLY A 146 -6.19 -15.06 18.92
N ALA A 147 -5.29 -14.20 19.40
CA ALA A 147 -5.10 -13.95 20.83
C ALA A 147 -6.35 -13.34 21.49
N ILE A 148 -6.97 -12.34 20.85
CA ILE A 148 -8.21 -11.72 21.31
C ILE A 148 -9.33 -12.75 21.36
N LYS A 149 -9.48 -13.58 20.34
CA LYS A 149 -10.54 -14.60 20.27
C LYS A 149 -10.46 -15.57 21.44
N GLU A 150 -9.25 -16.04 21.76
CA GLU A 150 -9.02 -16.95 22.87
C GLU A 150 -9.29 -16.29 24.23
N ASP A 151 -8.70 -15.11 24.47
CA ASP A 151 -8.83 -14.40 25.75
C ASP A 151 -10.27 -13.88 25.97
N LEU A 152 -10.96 -13.46 24.90
CA LEU A 152 -12.37 -13.06 24.93
C LEU A 152 -13.28 -14.22 25.31
N LYS A 153 -13.06 -15.41 24.73
CA LYS A 153 -13.84 -16.61 25.07
C LYS A 153 -13.72 -16.94 26.55
N LYS A 154 -12.48 -16.99 27.08
CA LYS A 154 -12.22 -17.27 28.51
C LYS A 154 -12.88 -16.23 29.42
N GLU A 155 -12.79 -14.95 29.08
CA GLU A 155 -13.38 -13.88 29.91
C GLU A 155 -14.92 -13.92 29.87
N LEU A 156 -15.52 -14.18 28.72
CA LEU A 156 -16.99 -14.29 28.59
C LEU A 156 -17.55 -15.54 29.29
N GLU A 157 -16.83 -16.67 29.27
CA GLU A 157 -17.16 -17.86 30.07
C GLU A 157 -17.16 -17.53 31.56
N LYS A 158 -16.08 -16.89 32.04
CA LYS A 158 -15.91 -16.50 33.44
C LYS A 158 -17.02 -15.57 33.95
N ILE A 159 -17.52 -14.65 33.13
CA ILE A 159 -18.60 -13.72 33.52
C ILE A 159 -20.01 -14.20 33.12
N GLY A 160 -20.15 -15.42 32.60
CA GLY A 160 -21.44 -16.00 32.22
C GLY A 160 -22.13 -15.30 31.04
N LYS A 161 -21.36 -14.72 30.11
CA LYS A 161 -21.86 -13.94 28.95
C LYS A 161 -21.42 -14.50 27.60
N MET A 162 -21.25 -15.81 27.49
CA MET A 162 -20.81 -16.45 26.24
C MET A 162 -21.70 -16.18 25.02
N GLY A 163 -23.00 -15.93 25.22
CA GLY A 163 -23.91 -15.54 24.14
C GLY A 163 -23.58 -14.20 23.47
N LEU A 164 -22.68 -13.39 24.04
CA LEU A 164 -22.23 -12.12 23.45
C LEU A 164 -20.98 -12.24 22.58
N PHE A 165 -20.38 -13.43 22.47
CA PHE A 165 -19.08 -13.62 21.84
C PHE A 165 -19.02 -13.09 20.41
N ASP A 166 -19.95 -13.52 19.54
CA ASP A 166 -19.93 -13.11 18.12
C ASP A 166 -20.15 -11.59 17.97
N ASN A 167 -21.06 -11.02 18.76
CA ASN A 167 -21.31 -9.58 18.76
C ASN A 167 -20.05 -8.81 19.22
N PHE A 168 -19.40 -9.24 20.30
CA PHE A 168 -18.20 -8.59 20.81
C PHE A 168 -17.05 -8.70 19.81
N MET A 169 -16.86 -9.87 19.19
CA MET A 169 -15.82 -10.06 18.19
C MET A 169 -16.07 -9.19 16.95
N SER A 170 -17.33 -9.09 16.50
CA SER A 170 -17.71 -8.19 15.40
C SER A 170 -17.44 -6.72 15.73
N THR A 171 -17.77 -6.27 16.94
CA THR A 171 -17.49 -4.89 17.39
C THR A 171 -15.98 -4.63 17.46
N ILE A 172 -15.21 -5.55 18.06
CA ILE A 172 -13.76 -5.42 18.23
C ILE A 172 -13.01 -5.42 16.89
N SER A 173 -13.45 -6.20 15.91
CA SER A 173 -12.86 -6.29 14.57
C SER A 173 -13.32 -5.19 13.61
N THR A 174 -14.29 -4.36 14.03
CA THR A 174 -14.76 -3.21 13.23
C THR A 174 -13.96 -1.97 13.58
N LYS A 175 -13.31 -1.35 12.57
CA LYS A 175 -12.58 -0.10 12.77
C LYS A 175 -13.53 1.03 13.16
N VAL A 176 -13.16 1.77 14.20
CA VAL A 176 -13.90 2.95 14.65
C VAL A 176 -13.48 4.20 13.89
N ARG A 177 -12.17 4.38 13.66
CA ARG A 177 -11.61 5.56 13.00
C ARG A 177 -11.93 5.59 11.50
N LEU A 178 -12.23 6.78 11.01
CA LEU A 178 -12.36 7.04 9.57
C LEU A 178 -10.98 6.98 8.91
N ASN A 179 -10.91 6.39 7.72
CA ASN A 179 -9.76 6.44 6.85
C ASN A 179 -9.85 7.64 5.89
N LEU A 180 -8.82 7.83 5.07
CA LEU A 180 -8.74 8.99 4.18
C LEU A 180 -9.83 8.99 3.10
N ALA A 181 -10.27 7.82 2.60
CA ALA A 181 -11.38 7.75 1.65
C ALA A 181 -12.72 8.14 2.29
N GLU A 182 -12.99 7.75 3.54
CA GLU A 182 -14.20 8.15 4.25
C GLU A 182 -14.19 9.64 4.62
N LEU A 183 -13.02 10.19 4.97
CA LEU A 183 -12.85 11.63 5.21
C LEU A 183 -13.09 12.44 3.94
N GLU A 184 -12.55 12.01 2.80
CA GLU A 184 -12.85 12.61 1.49
C GLU A 184 -14.35 12.67 1.24
N GLU A 185 -15.05 11.56 1.47
CA GLU A 185 -16.47 11.48 1.17
C GLU A 185 -17.30 12.38 2.08
N VAL A 186 -16.92 12.50 3.36
CA VAL A 186 -17.52 13.47 4.30
C VAL A 186 -17.30 14.91 3.81
N GLU A 187 -16.11 15.25 3.32
CA GLU A 187 -15.83 16.57 2.75
C GLU A 187 -16.64 16.82 1.47
N LEU A 188 -16.74 15.83 0.60
CA LEU A 188 -17.51 15.91 -0.64
C LEU A 188 -19.01 16.12 -0.37
N LEU A 189 -19.56 15.43 0.64
CA LEU A 189 -20.94 15.59 1.09
C LEU A 189 -21.21 17.00 1.64
N LYS A 190 -20.25 17.61 2.33
CA LYS A 190 -20.38 19.01 2.80
C LYS A 190 -20.49 19.98 1.62
N ILE A 191 -19.72 19.77 0.56
CA ILE A 191 -19.83 20.57 -0.68
C ILE A 191 -21.20 20.33 -1.33
N ALA A 192 -21.65 19.07 -1.42
CA ALA A 192 -22.95 18.73 -1.98
C ALA A 192 -24.13 19.34 -1.21
N LYS A 193 -24.09 19.30 0.12
CA LYS A 193 -25.08 19.98 0.98
C LYS A 193 -25.13 21.48 0.69
N LYS A 194 -23.98 22.13 0.56
CA LYS A 194 -23.90 23.56 0.24
C LYS A 194 -24.48 23.87 -1.14
N LEU A 195 -24.19 23.03 -2.14
CA LEU A 195 -24.77 23.14 -3.48
C LEU A 195 -26.30 23.00 -3.47
N LYS A 196 -26.86 22.02 -2.75
CA LYS A 196 -28.32 21.81 -2.64
C LYS A 196 -29.01 23.00 -1.97
N ASN A 197 -28.43 23.54 -0.89
CA ASN A 197 -28.95 24.73 -0.21
C ASN A 197 -28.99 25.98 -1.11
N ARG A 198 -28.24 25.99 -2.22
CA ARG A 198 -28.19 27.06 -3.22
C ARG A 198 -29.00 26.75 -4.50
N GLY A 199 -29.88 25.76 -4.47
CA GLY A 199 -30.70 25.42 -5.64
C GLY A 199 -29.96 24.64 -6.73
N SER A 200 -28.90 23.90 -6.38
CA SER A 200 -28.18 22.98 -7.29
C SER A 200 -27.41 23.63 -8.44
N ARG A 201 -27.19 24.95 -8.42
CA ARG A 201 -26.33 25.64 -9.38
C ARG A 201 -24.90 25.71 -8.86
N ILE A 202 -23.93 25.27 -9.68
CA ILE A 202 -22.51 25.49 -9.41
C ILE A 202 -22.19 26.93 -9.78
N ASP A 203 -22.03 27.77 -8.76
CA ASP A 203 -21.48 29.13 -8.87
C ASP A 203 -19.94 29.09 -8.69
N GLU A 204 -19.30 30.26 -8.77
CA GLU A 204 -17.84 30.40 -8.63
C GLU A 204 -17.32 29.88 -7.28
N GLU A 205 -18.10 30.05 -6.21
CA GLU A 205 -17.71 29.61 -4.87
C GLU A 205 -17.77 28.07 -4.76
N ILE A 206 -18.83 27.43 -5.24
CA ILE A 206 -18.91 25.97 -5.28
C ILE A 206 -17.83 25.40 -6.21
N ASP A 207 -17.59 26.03 -7.36
CA ASP A 207 -16.55 25.58 -8.29
C ASP A 207 -15.15 25.62 -7.63
N GLY A 208 -14.85 26.69 -6.88
CA GLY A 208 -13.62 26.79 -6.09
C GLY A 208 -13.50 25.74 -4.99
N LEU A 209 -14.62 25.36 -4.34
CA LEU A 209 -14.62 24.26 -3.37
C LEU A 209 -14.32 22.91 -4.03
N ILE A 210 -14.88 22.64 -5.23
CA ILE A 210 -14.62 21.41 -5.97
C ILE A 210 -13.16 21.36 -6.44
N GLU A 211 -12.60 22.49 -6.88
CA GLU A 211 -11.19 22.62 -7.26
C GLU A 211 -10.27 22.27 -6.08
N ASN A 212 -10.51 22.89 -4.92
CA ASN A 212 -9.73 22.64 -3.71
C ASN A 212 -9.84 21.18 -3.24
N HIS A 213 -11.04 20.60 -3.35
CA HIS A 213 -11.29 19.19 -3.04
C HIS A 213 -10.50 18.27 -3.98
N ALA A 214 -10.55 18.53 -5.28
CA ALA A 214 -9.78 17.78 -6.27
C ALA A 214 -8.27 17.88 -5.99
N ALA A 215 -7.75 19.08 -5.71
CA ALA A 215 -6.34 19.28 -5.36
C ALA A 215 -5.90 18.48 -4.12
N SER A 216 -6.83 18.22 -3.20
CA SER A 216 -6.61 17.52 -1.93
C SER A 216 -6.76 16.00 -2.05
N TRP A 217 -7.62 15.51 -2.96
CA TRP A 217 -8.08 14.12 -2.98
C TRP A 217 -7.92 13.38 -4.32
N ALA A 218 -7.47 14.07 -5.39
CA ALA A 218 -7.33 13.47 -6.73
C ALA A 218 -6.45 12.22 -6.77
N TRP A 219 -5.56 12.04 -5.79
CA TRP A 219 -4.64 10.91 -5.67
C TRP A 219 -5.28 9.62 -5.13
N LEU A 220 -6.51 9.65 -4.61
CA LEU A 220 -7.16 8.46 -4.03
C LEU A 220 -7.20 7.20 -4.93
N PRO A 221 -7.37 7.26 -6.27
CA PRO A 221 -7.30 6.07 -7.12
C PRO A 221 -5.85 5.63 -7.45
N PHE A 222 -4.84 6.40 -7.07
CA PHE A 222 -3.48 6.34 -7.63
C PHE A 222 -2.61 5.27 -6.94
N TYR A 223 -2.88 3.99 -7.19
CA TYR A 223 -2.12 2.86 -6.62
C TYR A 223 -0.82 2.54 -7.37
N SER A 224 -0.65 3.06 -8.58
CA SER A 224 0.47 2.80 -9.46
C SER A 224 0.68 4.02 -10.36
N LEU A 225 1.92 4.23 -10.81
CA LEU A 225 2.32 5.44 -11.54
C LEU A 225 1.71 5.56 -12.95
N ASP A 226 1.13 4.48 -13.46
CA ASP A 226 0.42 4.36 -14.74
C ASP A 226 -1.10 4.52 -14.61
N MET A 227 -1.61 4.84 -13.42
CA MET A 227 -3.03 5.12 -13.20
C MET A 227 -3.34 6.61 -13.37
N ASP A 228 -4.59 6.92 -13.72
CA ASP A 228 -5.07 8.30 -13.75
C ASP A 228 -5.51 8.77 -12.36
N ILE A 229 -5.34 10.08 -12.12
CA ILE A 229 -5.92 10.75 -10.96
C ILE A 229 -7.37 11.16 -11.23
N TRP A 230 -8.15 11.34 -10.17
CA TRP A 230 -9.49 11.90 -10.32
C TRP A 230 -9.42 13.38 -10.69
N GLN A 231 -10.09 13.74 -11.79
CA GLN A 231 -10.19 15.12 -12.25
C GLN A 231 -11.31 15.85 -11.52
N LYS A 232 -11.28 17.19 -11.51
CA LYS A 232 -12.36 18.04 -10.97
C LYS A 232 -13.76 17.59 -11.39
N ASN A 233 -13.94 17.26 -12.68
CA ASN A 233 -15.23 16.83 -13.22
C ASN A 233 -15.77 15.56 -12.57
N TYR A 234 -14.92 14.63 -12.16
CA TYR A 234 -15.33 13.44 -11.42
C TYR A 234 -16.03 13.81 -10.11
N PHE A 235 -15.45 14.74 -9.34
CA PHE A 235 -16.04 15.21 -8.08
C PHE A 235 -17.31 16.01 -8.31
N ALA A 236 -17.34 16.89 -9.33
CA ALA A 236 -18.54 17.63 -9.70
C ALA A 236 -19.70 16.71 -10.08
N GLU A 237 -19.44 15.61 -10.78
CA GLU A 237 -20.44 14.59 -11.11
C GLU A 237 -20.90 13.82 -9.87
N ARG A 238 -20.00 13.40 -8.98
CA ARG A 238 -20.37 12.75 -7.71
C ARG A 238 -21.25 13.64 -6.84
N ILE A 239 -20.88 14.91 -6.70
CA ILE A 239 -21.65 15.90 -5.92
C ILE A 239 -23.09 16.02 -6.42
N ARG A 240 -23.31 16.04 -7.74
CA ARG A 240 -24.67 16.14 -8.33
C ARG A 240 -25.52 14.88 -8.09
N LYS A 241 -24.89 13.72 -7.93
CA LYS A 241 -25.55 12.43 -7.69
C LYS A 241 -26.08 12.26 -6.26
N PHE A 242 -25.63 13.06 -5.30
CA PHE A 242 -26.20 13.01 -3.95
C PHE A 242 -27.62 13.58 -3.93
N GLU A 243 -28.58 12.76 -3.53
CA GLU A 243 -29.99 13.14 -3.38
C GLU A 243 -30.21 13.88 -2.06
N ASP A 244 -29.78 13.28 -0.95
CA ASP A 244 -29.86 13.83 0.40
C ASP A 244 -28.48 13.85 1.10
N PRO A 245 -27.61 14.80 0.75
CA PRO A 245 -26.29 14.91 1.39
C PRO A 245 -26.37 15.24 2.89
N THR A 246 -27.48 15.82 3.37
CA THR A 246 -27.63 16.15 4.80
C THR A 246 -27.94 14.89 5.61
N GLY A 247 -28.90 14.08 5.16
CA GLY A 247 -29.20 12.79 5.79
C GLY A 247 -28.02 11.84 5.73
N GLU A 248 -27.27 11.79 4.62
CA GLU A 248 -26.05 10.97 4.53
C GLU A 248 -24.95 11.40 5.51
N LEU A 249 -24.73 12.70 5.71
CA LEU A 249 -23.79 13.20 6.72
C LEU A 249 -24.22 12.79 8.13
N LEU A 250 -25.48 13.02 8.49
CA LEU A 250 -26.03 12.64 9.80
C LEU A 250 -25.89 11.14 10.05
N LYS A 251 -26.19 10.31 9.03
CA LYS A 251 -26.04 8.86 9.10
C LYS A 251 -24.58 8.45 9.34
N ARG A 252 -23.60 9.12 8.72
CA ARG A 252 -22.18 8.82 8.93
C ARG A 252 -21.71 9.21 10.32
N GLU A 253 -22.11 10.38 10.79
CA GLU A 253 -21.81 10.84 12.15
C GLU A 253 -22.41 9.90 13.20
N GLN A 254 -23.68 9.51 13.02
CA GLN A 254 -24.36 8.54 13.86
C GLN A 254 -23.66 7.17 13.83
N ASN A 255 -23.40 6.60 12.65
CA ASN A 255 -22.71 5.30 12.53
C ASN A 255 -21.33 5.31 13.20
N THR A 256 -20.60 6.43 13.12
CA THR A 256 -19.28 6.55 13.78
C THR A 256 -19.45 6.58 15.30
N SER A 257 -20.42 7.38 15.78
CA SER A 257 -20.72 7.50 17.21
C SER A 257 -21.23 6.18 17.82
N GLU A 258 -22.06 5.43 17.08
CA GLU A 258 -22.56 4.11 17.49
C GLU A 258 -21.42 3.09 17.61
N LYS A 259 -20.51 3.04 16.64
CA LYS A 259 -19.32 2.16 16.71
C LYS A 259 -18.44 2.49 17.92
N GLU A 260 -18.23 3.77 18.20
CA GLU A 260 -17.48 4.24 19.38
C GLU A 260 -18.17 3.80 20.68
N GLU A 261 -19.49 4.00 20.77
CA GLU A 261 -20.27 3.64 21.94
C GLU A 261 -20.30 2.12 22.16
N ASP A 262 -20.47 1.34 21.10
CA ASP A 262 -20.49 -0.12 21.17
C ASP A 262 -19.13 -0.67 21.60
N LEU A 263 -18.03 -0.17 21.02
CA LEU A 263 -16.69 -0.55 21.47
C LEU A 263 -16.47 -0.17 22.94
N LYS A 264 -16.95 1.00 23.38
CA LYS A 264 -16.88 1.43 24.78
C LYS A 264 -17.68 0.50 25.70
N LYS A 265 -18.87 0.04 25.30
CA LYS A 265 -19.69 -0.93 26.06
C LYS A 265 -18.99 -2.29 26.18
N VAL A 266 -18.37 -2.76 25.10
CA VAL A 266 -17.55 -3.98 25.10
C VAL A 266 -16.41 -3.85 26.10
N LYS A 267 -15.61 -2.78 26.00
CA LYS A 267 -14.49 -2.51 26.93
C LYS A 267 -14.95 -2.40 28.39
N GLN A 268 -16.07 -1.73 28.65
CA GLN A 268 -16.63 -1.63 30.00
C GLN A 268 -17.04 -2.99 30.56
N THR A 269 -17.52 -3.90 29.71
CA THR A 269 -17.85 -5.27 30.10
C THR A 269 -16.60 -6.08 30.44
N LEU A 270 -15.52 -5.88 29.67
CA LEU A 270 -14.23 -6.56 29.80
C LEU A 270 -13.25 -5.86 30.75
N LYS A 271 -13.69 -4.83 31.49
CA LYS A 271 -12.83 -3.92 32.27
C LYS A 271 -11.92 -4.57 33.31
N LYS A 272 -12.16 -5.82 33.67
CA LYS A 272 -11.36 -6.59 34.65
C LYS A 272 -10.17 -7.31 34.01
N ASN A 273 -10.05 -7.31 32.68
CA ASN A 273 -8.99 -7.98 31.94
C ASN A 273 -8.17 -6.94 31.15
N GLU A 274 -7.24 -6.28 31.84
CA GLU A 274 -6.42 -5.20 31.26
C GLU A 274 -5.61 -5.66 30.04
N LYS A 275 -5.10 -6.89 30.07
CA LYS A 275 -4.38 -7.49 28.95
C LYS A 275 -5.26 -7.56 27.69
N LEU A 276 -6.49 -8.07 27.82
CA LEU A 276 -7.43 -8.14 26.70
C LEU A 276 -7.81 -6.74 26.19
N LEU A 277 -8.02 -5.77 27.08
CA LEU A 277 -8.29 -4.39 26.67
C LEU A 277 -7.13 -3.80 25.86
N ASN A 278 -5.89 -4.03 26.29
CA ASN A 278 -4.71 -3.58 25.57
C ASN A 278 -4.63 -4.23 24.18
N LEU A 279 -4.91 -5.52 24.05
CA LEU A 279 -4.96 -6.20 22.75
C LEU A 279 -6.04 -5.60 21.83
N ILE A 280 -7.22 -5.28 22.38
CA ILE A 280 -8.30 -4.62 21.63
C ILE A 280 -7.88 -3.25 21.12
N ASP A 281 -7.21 -2.45 21.96
CA ASP A 281 -6.70 -1.12 21.58
C ASP A 281 -5.67 -1.22 20.45
N ILE A 282 -4.73 -2.16 20.59
CA ILE A 282 -3.73 -2.43 19.56
C ILE A 282 -4.40 -2.87 18.25
N LEU A 283 -5.36 -3.78 18.28
CA LEU A 283 -6.07 -4.22 17.07
C LEU A 283 -6.77 -3.04 16.38
N GLN A 284 -7.44 -2.16 17.13
CA GLN A 284 -8.07 -0.96 16.58
C GLN A 284 -7.06 -0.04 15.87
N ASP A 285 -5.83 0.04 16.39
CA ASP A 285 -4.76 0.76 15.72
C ASP A 285 -4.30 0.08 14.43
N TYR A 286 -4.18 -1.24 14.41
CA TYR A 286 -3.83 -1.99 13.21
C TYR A 286 -4.88 -1.91 12.11
N LEU A 287 -6.16 -1.97 12.48
CA LEU A 287 -7.27 -1.82 11.54
C LEU A 287 -7.23 -0.48 10.81
N PHE A 288 -6.85 0.60 11.50
CA PHE A 288 -6.63 1.92 10.89
C PHE A 288 -5.35 1.95 10.04
N LEU A 289 -4.23 1.46 10.59
CA LEU A 289 -2.93 1.42 9.90
C LEU A 289 -2.97 0.64 8.59
N ARG A 290 -3.82 -0.39 8.49
CA ARG A 290 -4.01 -1.16 7.25
C ARG A 290 -4.40 -0.28 6.07
N THR A 291 -5.32 0.65 6.30
CA THR A 291 -5.76 1.59 5.27
C THR A 291 -4.79 2.75 5.13
N ASP A 292 -4.32 3.33 6.24
CA ASP A 292 -3.45 4.52 6.21
C ASP A 292 -2.11 4.26 5.51
N ARG A 293 -1.52 3.07 5.67
CA ARG A 293 -0.32 2.68 4.89
C ARG A 293 -0.63 2.70 3.40
N THR A 294 -1.71 2.04 2.98
CA THR A 294 -2.06 1.99 1.55
C THR A 294 -2.34 3.39 1.00
N ASP A 295 -2.98 4.26 1.77
CA ASP A 295 -3.24 5.64 1.34
C ASP A 295 -1.94 6.47 1.30
N THR A 296 -1.03 6.26 2.26
CA THR A 296 0.33 6.82 2.23
C THR A 296 1.07 6.46 0.96
N LEU A 297 1.02 5.19 0.53
CA LEU A 297 1.61 4.78 -0.75
C LEU A 297 1.06 5.63 -1.92
N ARG A 298 -0.26 5.83 -2.00
CA ARG A 298 -0.87 6.61 -3.09
C ARG A 298 -0.42 8.07 -3.05
N ILE A 299 -0.40 8.69 -1.87
CA ILE A 299 0.09 10.07 -1.68
C ILE A 299 1.53 10.19 -2.14
N VAL A 300 2.39 9.25 -1.73
CA VAL A 300 3.81 9.21 -2.07
C VAL A 300 4.01 9.11 -3.59
N LEU A 301 3.32 8.17 -4.24
CA LEU A 301 3.41 8.00 -5.69
C LEU A 301 2.90 9.23 -6.44
N TYR A 302 1.80 9.82 -5.97
CA TYR A 302 1.25 11.04 -6.57
C TYR A 302 2.23 12.21 -6.45
N ASN A 303 2.83 12.38 -5.28
CA ASN A 303 3.74 13.47 -4.99
C ASN A 303 5.08 13.37 -5.75
N VAL A 304 5.53 12.17 -6.12
CA VAL A 304 6.76 12.00 -6.93
C VAL A 304 6.53 12.16 -8.43
N LYS A 305 5.27 12.30 -8.89
CA LYS A 305 4.95 12.46 -10.32
C LYS A 305 5.71 13.63 -10.98
N PRO A 306 5.77 14.86 -10.41
CA PRO A 306 6.51 15.97 -11.00
C PRO A 306 8.01 15.70 -11.16
N PHE A 307 8.58 14.89 -10.27
CA PHE A 307 9.98 14.45 -10.39
C PHE A 307 10.19 13.59 -11.63
N LEU A 308 9.31 12.62 -11.87
CA LEU A 308 9.40 11.74 -13.04
C LEU A 308 9.09 12.51 -14.34
N ASP A 309 8.18 13.49 -14.29
CA ASP A 309 7.93 14.42 -15.41
C ASP A 309 9.20 15.22 -15.76
N GLU A 310 9.92 15.74 -14.75
CA GLU A 310 11.16 16.47 -14.98
C GLU A 310 12.28 15.57 -15.52
N VAL A 311 12.40 14.33 -15.03
CA VAL A 311 13.31 13.33 -15.61
C VAL A 311 12.97 13.11 -17.08
N ALA A 312 11.69 12.89 -17.40
CA ALA A 312 11.21 12.68 -18.77
C ALA A 312 11.58 13.86 -19.68
N ARG A 313 11.34 15.09 -19.21
CA ARG A 313 11.69 16.32 -19.94
C ARG A 313 13.19 16.39 -20.24
N ARG A 314 14.06 16.09 -19.28
CA ARG A 314 15.53 16.18 -19.44
C ARG A 314 16.10 15.18 -20.45
N ILE A 315 15.50 14.00 -20.56
CA ILE A 315 15.95 12.95 -21.48
C ILE A 315 15.18 12.94 -22.81
N GLY A 316 14.18 13.81 -22.96
CA GLY A 316 13.33 13.88 -24.16
C GLY A 316 12.44 12.65 -24.34
N TRP A 317 11.92 12.11 -23.23
CA TRP A 317 10.98 10.98 -23.18
C TRP A 317 9.62 11.47 -22.67
N LYS A 318 8.61 10.62 -22.80
CA LYS A 318 7.30 10.86 -22.18
C LYS A 318 7.26 10.28 -20.76
N TYR A 319 6.37 10.83 -19.93
CA TYR A 319 6.12 10.32 -18.58
C TYR A 319 5.78 8.82 -18.58
N ASP A 320 4.91 8.40 -19.49
CA ASP A 320 4.46 7.01 -19.63
C ASP A 320 5.59 6.05 -20.04
N GLU A 321 6.71 6.54 -20.58
CA GLU A 321 7.92 5.77 -20.83
C GLU A 321 8.81 5.70 -19.56
N VAL A 322 8.97 6.83 -18.85
CA VAL A 322 9.84 6.93 -17.67
C VAL A 322 9.34 6.09 -16.49
N ILE A 323 8.03 5.95 -16.30
CA ILE A 323 7.47 5.13 -15.22
C ILE A 323 7.74 3.62 -15.39
N TYR A 324 8.30 3.18 -16.53
CA TYR A 324 8.74 1.80 -16.77
C TYR A 324 10.25 1.59 -16.67
N LEU A 325 10.99 2.63 -16.30
CA LEU A 325 12.35 2.50 -15.79
C LEU A 325 12.33 1.94 -14.36
N THR A 326 13.43 1.34 -13.95
CA THR A 326 13.71 1.01 -12.55
C THR A 326 14.32 2.21 -11.83
N PRO A 327 14.31 2.22 -10.49
CA PRO A 327 15.03 3.22 -9.71
C PRO A 327 16.52 3.31 -10.06
N ASP A 328 17.20 2.18 -10.20
CA ASP A 328 18.61 2.12 -10.57
C ASP A 328 18.86 2.69 -11.96
N GLU A 329 17.97 2.38 -12.93
CA GLU A 329 18.04 2.98 -14.26
C GLU A 329 17.86 4.50 -14.18
N VAL A 330 16.90 5.03 -13.42
CA VAL A 330 16.74 6.48 -13.22
C VAL A 330 17.97 7.12 -12.58
N LEU A 331 18.53 6.51 -11.52
CA LEU A 331 19.76 6.99 -10.89
C LEU A 331 20.94 6.98 -11.86
N ASN A 332 21.08 5.92 -12.67
CA ASN A 332 22.12 5.83 -13.69
C ASN A 332 21.97 6.92 -14.76
N LEU A 333 20.74 7.21 -15.20
CA LEU A 333 20.45 8.31 -16.13
C LEU A 333 20.85 9.67 -15.57
N LEU A 334 20.55 9.93 -14.30
CA LEU A 334 20.93 11.18 -13.64
C LEU A 334 22.46 11.31 -13.50
N ASN A 335 23.20 10.21 -13.47
CA ASN A 335 24.66 10.19 -13.54
C ASN A 335 25.25 10.37 -14.95
N GLY A 336 24.41 10.58 -15.97
CA GLY A 336 24.87 10.62 -17.36
C GLY A 336 25.23 9.24 -17.93
N GLY A 337 24.73 8.18 -17.32
CA GLY A 337 24.85 6.81 -17.82
C GLY A 337 24.05 6.57 -19.10
N VAL A 338 24.15 5.35 -19.62
CA VAL A 338 23.52 4.95 -20.88
C VAL A 338 22.00 4.83 -20.71
N LEU A 339 21.26 5.35 -21.68
CA LEU A 339 19.81 5.18 -21.77
C LEU A 339 19.44 3.72 -22.02
N VAL A 340 18.44 3.22 -21.30
CA VAL A 340 17.79 1.94 -21.60
C VAL A 340 17.21 2.02 -23.01
N ASP A 341 17.28 0.92 -23.77
CA ASP A 341 16.68 0.85 -25.10
C ASP A 341 15.16 1.15 -24.99
N ARG A 342 14.67 2.11 -25.77
CA ARG A 342 13.24 2.45 -25.79
C ARG A 342 12.37 1.27 -26.23
N ASN A 343 12.89 0.33 -27.02
CA ASN A 343 12.15 -0.87 -27.38
C ASN A 343 11.92 -1.78 -26.17
N GLU A 344 12.91 -1.90 -25.28
CA GLU A 344 12.77 -2.61 -24.01
C GLU A 344 11.69 -1.96 -23.13
N ILE A 345 11.63 -0.62 -23.08
CA ILE A 345 10.58 0.11 -22.37
C ILE A 345 9.19 -0.16 -22.95
N LYS A 346 9.06 -0.15 -24.28
CA LYS A 346 7.79 -0.49 -24.96
C LYS A 346 7.35 -1.92 -24.70
N ASP A 347 8.29 -2.84 -24.56
CA ASP A 347 7.97 -4.23 -24.21
C ASP A 347 7.52 -4.33 -22.74
N ARG A 348 8.18 -3.63 -21.82
CA ARG A 348 7.73 -3.53 -20.41
C ARG A 348 6.33 -2.93 -20.28
N GLN A 349 5.97 -1.95 -21.10
CA GLN A 349 4.62 -1.36 -21.14
C GLN A 349 3.53 -2.37 -21.50
N LYS A 350 3.86 -3.43 -22.27
CA LYS A 350 2.91 -4.50 -22.61
C LYS A 350 2.81 -5.51 -21.46
N HIS A 351 3.96 -5.96 -20.98
CA HIS A 351 4.07 -6.89 -19.87
C HIS A 351 5.53 -6.95 -19.39
N PHE A 352 5.69 -7.16 -18.08
CA PHE A 352 7.00 -7.44 -17.52
C PHE A 352 6.87 -8.45 -16.38
N LEU A 353 7.94 -9.21 -16.16
CA LEU A 353 8.13 -10.06 -15.00
C LEU A 353 9.35 -9.53 -14.24
N ILE A 354 9.22 -9.42 -12.92
CA ILE A 354 10.35 -9.11 -12.04
C ILE A 354 10.68 -10.38 -11.26
N LEU A 355 11.97 -10.72 -11.22
CA LEU A 355 12.49 -11.87 -10.49
C LEU A 355 13.68 -11.44 -9.63
N ALA A 356 13.58 -11.63 -8.33
CA ALA A 356 14.69 -11.63 -7.39
C ALA A 356 14.86 -13.05 -6.85
N LYS A 357 16.09 -13.58 -6.91
CA LYS A 357 16.39 -14.96 -6.47
C LYS A 357 17.67 -15.01 -5.65
N GLY A 358 17.56 -15.25 -4.35
CA GLY A 358 18.73 -15.33 -3.48
C GLY A 358 19.40 -13.95 -3.35
N GLU A 359 20.72 -13.92 -3.53
CA GLU A 359 21.52 -12.69 -3.57
C GLU A 359 21.78 -12.21 -5.01
N GLU A 360 21.16 -12.86 -6.01
CA GLU A 360 21.26 -12.43 -7.40
C GLU A 360 20.60 -11.06 -7.61
N GLN A 361 21.09 -10.31 -8.59
CA GLN A 361 20.50 -9.04 -8.99
C GLN A 361 19.06 -9.22 -9.47
N ILE A 362 18.22 -8.22 -9.21
CA ILE A 362 16.85 -8.13 -9.69
C ILE A 362 16.87 -8.17 -11.22
N ARG A 363 16.15 -9.14 -11.80
CA ARG A 363 16.00 -9.27 -13.25
C ARG A 363 14.60 -8.85 -13.66
N ILE A 364 14.53 -7.97 -14.65
CA ILE A 364 13.29 -7.64 -15.35
C ILE A 364 13.29 -8.33 -16.70
N VAL A 365 12.19 -9.04 -16.99
CA VAL A 365 11.98 -9.76 -18.24
C VAL A 365 10.75 -9.17 -18.91
N SER A 366 10.94 -8.57 -20.08
CA SER A 366 9.88 -7.90 -20.84
C SER A 366 9.36 -8.74 -22.02
N LYS A 367 10.14 -9.72 -22.50
CA LYS A 367 9.79 -10.54 -23.68
C LYS A 367 8.87 -11.70 -23.31
N GLU A 368 7.75 -11.84 -24.02
CA GLU A 368 6.70 -12.81 -23.68
C GLU A 368 7.21 -14.26 -23.61
N ASP A 369 7.97 -14.70 -24.62
CA ASP A 369 8.54 -16.05 -24.66
C ASP A 369 9.48 -16.32 -23.49
N GLU A 370 10.21 -15.29 -23.05
CA GLU A 370 11.13 -15.40 -21.93
C GLU A 370 10.36 -15.43 -20.59
N ILE A 371 9.32 -14.62 -20.43
CA ILE A 371 8.41 -14.66 -19.29
C ILE A 371 7.81 -16.08 -19.15
N ARG A 372 7.29 -16.63 -20.24
CA ARG A 372 6.73 -18.00 -20.28
C ARG A 372 7.77 -19.04 -19.87
N ARG A 373 9.00 -18.95 -20.39
CA ARG A 373 10.11 -19.84 -20.01
C ARG A 373 10.44 -19.72 -18.52
N VAL A 374 10.54 -18.50 -17.98
CA VAL A 374 10.82 -18.28 -16.55
C VAL A 374 9.74 -18.90 -15.68
N ILE A 375 8.47 -18.68 -16.01
CA ILE A 375 7.33 -19.25 -15.27
C ILE A 375 7.37 -20.78 -15.25
N VAL A 376 7.54 -21.41 -16.43
CA VAL A 376 7.55 -22.88 -16.58
C VAL A 376 8.76 -23.49 -15.86
N LEU A 377 9.97 -22.96 -16.07
CA LEU A 377 11.19 -23.47 -15.46
C LEU A 377 11.17 -23.36 -13.93
N ARG A 378 10.43 -22.38 -13.38
CA ARG A 378 10.33 -22.16 -11.94
C ARG A 378 9.19 -22.93 -11.29
N GLY A 379 8.50 -23.78 -12.05
CA GLY A 379 7.51 -24.70 -11.51
C GLY A 379 6.27 -24.00 -10.95
N ILE A 380 5.99 -22.76 -11.37
CA ILE A 380 4.67 -22.17 -11.18
C ILE A 380 3.76 -22.88 -12.18
N ILE A 381 3.21 -24.03 -11.77
CA ILE A 381 2.21 -24.72 -12.56
C ILE A 381 0.92 -23.93 -12.39
N PHE A 382 0.71 -22.97 -13.29
CA PHE A 382 -0.61 -22.44 -13.52
C PHE A 382 -1.44 -23.60 -14.09
N TYR A 383 -2.48 -24.03 -13.37
CA TYR A 383 -3.62 -24.64 -14.05
C TYR A 383 -4.23 -23.56 -14.95
N VAL A 384 -3.71 -23.45 -16.18
CA VAL A 384 -4.22 -22.53 -17.20
C VAL A 384 -5.56 -23.09 -17.65
N PHE A 385 -6.65 -22.70 -16.98
CA PHE A 385 -7.94 -22.65 -17.64
C PHE A 385 -7.88 -21.50 -18.64
N SER A 386 -7.83 -21.89 -19.91
CA SER A 386 -8.35 -21.22 -21.10
C SER A 386 -8.57 -19.72 -20.97
N ILE A 387 -7.71 -18.95 -21.64
CA ILE A 387 -7.98 -17.57 -22.03
C ILE A 387 -9.20 -17.60 -22.97
N GLY A 388 -10.39 -17.39 -22.42
CA GLY A 388 -11.57 -17.00 -23.16
C GLY A 388 -11.60 -15.48 -23.24
N LEU A 389 -11.29 -14.96 -24.42
CA LEU A 389 -11.67 -13.62 -24.86
C LEU A 389 -13.14 -13.36 -24.50
N PHE A 390 -13.41 -12.35 -23.68
CA PHE A 390 -14.57 -11.49 -23.85
C PHE A 390 -14.21 -10.09 -23.38
N PHE A 391 -14.43 -9.15 -24.30
CA PHE A 391 -14.37 -7.70 -24.11
C PHE A 391 -15.46 -7.20 -23.17
#